data_AF-A0AAE1X1Z6-F1
#
_entry.id   AF-A0AAE1X1Z6-F1
#
_cell.length_a   1.000
_cell.length_b   1.000
_cell.length_c   1.000
_cell.angle_alpha   90.00
_cell.angle_beta   90.00
_cell.angle_gamma   90.00
#
_symmetry.space_group_name_H-M   'P 1'
#
loop_
_entity.id
_entity.type
_entity.pdbx_description
1 polymer ?
#
loop_
_entity_poly.entity_id
_entity_poly.type
_entity_poly.pdbx_seq_one_letter_code
_entity_poly.pdbx_strand_id
1 'polypeptide(L)'
;MPLGISGTFNFMIVFLDEHNILMHPFHMLGVAGVFSGSLFNAMHGSFVTSSLIRETTENESANEVGLALNLRAYDFVSQKIRTAKDSEFETFYTKNILLNEGICAWIAAQDQPHENLIFPKEVLPRGNALYWNLGAM
;
A
#
# COMPACT_ATOMS: atom_id res chain seq x y z
N MET A 1 22.83 13.06 0.65
CA MET A 1 22.42 12.08 1.67
C MET A 1 22.57 10.68 1.10
N PRO A 2 23.17 9.72 1.83
CA PRO A 2 23.17 8.31 1.43
C PRO A 2 21.73 7.76 1.40
N LEU A 3 21.38 7.01 0.37
CA LEU A 3 20.04 6.45 0.17
C LEU A 3 19.88 5.16 0.99
N GLY A 4 18.99 5.18 1.98
CA GLY A 4 18.68 4.02 2.84
C GLY A 4 18.35 4.44 4.27
N ILE A 5 17.69 3.55 5.02
CA ILE A 5 17.20 3.83 6.38
C ILE A 5 18.34 4.26 7.32
N SER A 6 19.44 3.49 7.34
CA SER A 6 20.64 3.82 8.12
C SER A 6 21.27 5.14 7.66
N GLY A 7 21.25 5.42 6.36
CA GLY A 7 21.74 6.68 5.80
C GLY A 7 20.92 7.90 6.23
N THR A 8 19.59 7.76 6.31
CA THR A 8 18.70 8.80 6.82
C THR A 8 18.92 9.07 8.31
N PHE A 9 19.06 8.03 9.14
CA PHE A 9 19.37 8.20 10.56
C PHE A 9 20.74 8.86 10.78
N ASN A 10 21.76 8.42 10.03
CA ASN A 10 23.09 9.01 10.09
C ASN A 10 23.05 10.51 9.73
N PHE A 11 22.37 10.87 8.63
CA PHE A 11 22.16 12.27 8.26
C PHE A 11 21.48 13.07 9.38
N MET A 12 20.43 12.52 10.00
CA MET A 12 19.68 13.22 11.04
C MET A 12 20.53 13.50 12.29
N ILE A 13 21.43 12.58 12.66
CA ILE A 13 22.34 12.74 13.82
C ILE A 13 23.44 13.76 13.51
N VAL A 14 24.09 13.66 12.35
CA VAL A 14 25.14 14.61 11.97
C VAL A 14 24.57 16.02 11.79
N PHE A 15 23.38 16.14 11.20
CA PHE A 15 22.72 17.42 11.01
C PHE A 15 22.23 18.04 12.32
N LEU A 16 21.95 17.21 13.32
CA LEU A 16 21.70 17.68 14.68
C LEU A 16 22.98 18.22 15.33
N ASP A 17 24.08 17.47 15.31
CA ASP A 17 25.32 17.83 15.99
C ASP A 17 26.03 19.03 15.36
N GLU A 18 26.12 19.07 14.03
CA GLU A 18 26.85 20.13 13.31
C GLU A 18 26.02 21.42 13.13
N HIS A 19 24.69 21.32 13.08
CA HIS A 19 23.83 22.46 12.75
C HIS A 19 22.77 22.80 13.81
N ASN A 20 22.65 22.03 14.89
CA ASN A 20 21.67 22.21 15.97
C ASN A 20 20.24 22.46 15.44
N ILE A 21 19.85 21.67 14.43
CA ILE A 21 18.63 21.91 13.64
C ILE A 21 17.35 21.96 14.48
N LEU A 22 17.34 21.31 15.66
CA LEU A 22 16.18 21.34 16.57
C LEU A 22 15.80 22.75 17.00
N MET A 23 16.77 23.66 17.11
CA MET A 23 16.53 25.04 17.52
C MET A 23 16.21 25.97 16.34
N HIS A 24 16.25 25.47 15.11
CA HIS A 24 16.01 26.27 13.92
C HIS A 24 14.50 26.55 13.73
N PRO A 25 14.07 27.83 13.59
CA PRO A 25 12.64 28.17 13.48
C PRO A 25 11.93 27.53 12.27
N PHE A 26 12.60 27.43 11.11
CA PHE A 26 12.02 26.71 9.96
C PHE A 26 11.87 25.20 10.20
N HIS A 27 12.73 24.58 11.00
CA HIS A 27 12.55 23.18 11.37
C HIS A 27 11.32 23.02 12.28
N MET A 28 11.19 23.88 13.30
CA MET A 28 10.00 23.88 14.17
C MET A 28 8.69 24.14 13.41
N LEU A 29 8.70 25.06 12.43
CA LEU A 29 7.55 25.29 11.54
C LEU A 29 7.23 24.07 10.67
N GLY A 30 8.24 23.41 10.10
CA GLY A 30 8.06 22.19 9.31
C GLY A 30 7.48 21.05 10.15
N VAL A 31 8.00 20.86 11.37
CA VAL A 31 7.47 19.88 12.34
C VAL A 31 6.02 20.18 12.69
N ALA A 32 5.69 21.43 13.02
CA ALA A 32 4.32 21.85 13.30
C ALA A 32 3.38 21.59 12.12
N GLY A 33 3.83 21.81 10.88
CA GLY A 33 3.07 21.52 9.67
C GLY A 33 2.79 20.03 9.48
N VAL A 34 3.80 19.16 9.66
CA VAL A 34 3.63 17.69 9.55
C VAL A 34 2.67 17.18 10.63
N PHE A 35 2.85 17.61 11.88
CA PHE A 35 1.96 17.22 12.97
C PHE A 35 0.53 17.70 12.75
N SER A 36 0.34 18.98 12.38
CA SER A 36 -0.99 19.54 12.10
C SER A 36 -1.67 18.83 10.93
N GLY A 37 -0.94 18.56 9.84
CA GLY A 37 -1.45 17.81 8.70
C GLY A 37 -1.90 16.41 9.07
N SER A 38 -1.10 15.69 9.85
CA SER A 38 -1.46 14.35 10.35
C SER A 38 -2.68 14.38 11.28
N LEU A 39 -2.77 15.40 12.15
CA LEU A 39 -3.88 15.59 13.07
C LEU A 39 -5.18 15.90 12.32
N PHE A 40 -5.15 16.85 11.39
CA PHE A 40 -6.34 17.18 10.59
C PHE A 40 -6.78 16.04 9.68
N ASN A 41 -5.84 15.26 9.14
CA ASN A 41 -6.18 14.06 8.37
C ASN A 41 -6.90 13.01 9.24
N ALA A 42 -6.39 12.74 10.45
CA ALA A 42 -7.03 11.83 11.40
C ALA A 42 -8.40 12.36 11.86
N MET A 43 -8.49 13.64 12.20
CA MET A 43 -9.73 14.30 12.62
C MET A 43 -10.79 14.24 11.52
N HIS A 44 -10.45 14.64 10.29
CA HIS A 44 -11.39 14.59 9.17
C HIS A 44 -11.85 13.16 8.87
N GLY A 45 -10.92 12.19 8.84
CA GLY A 45 -11.25 10.78 8.71
C GLY A 45 -12.24 10.33 9.79
N SER A 46 -11.97 10.66 11.05
CA SER A 46 -12.85 10.32 12.16
C SER A 46 -14.24 10.96 12.07
N PHE A 47 -14.33 12.23 11.67
CA PHE A 47 -15.61 12.92 11.53
C PHE A 47 -16.45 12.35 10.39
N VAL A 48 -15.84 12.08 9.24
CA VAL A 48 -16.56 11.48 8.12
C VAL A 48 -17.08 10.09 8.52
N THR A 49 -16.22 9.25 9.09
CA THR A 49 -16.61 7.88 9.49
C THR A 49 -17.64 7.87 10.64
N SER A 50 -17.59 8.83 11.57
CA SER A 50 -18.57 8.93 12.66
C SER A 50 -19.92 9.50 12.24
N SER A 51 -20.00 10.10 11.05
CA SER A 51 -21.21 10.79 10.55
C SER A 51 -21.88 10.06 9.39
N LEU A 52 -21.48 8.82 9.12
CA LEU A 52 -22.10 8.01 8.08
C LEU A 52 -23.57 7.74 8.43
N ILE A 53 -24.45 7.98 7.46
CA ILE A 53 -25.85 7.55 7.56
C ILE A 53 -25.87 6.05 7.28
N ARG A 54 -26.59 5.30 8.13
CA ARG A 54 -26.70 3.85 7.98
C ARG A 54 -27.62 3.52 6.80
N GLU A 55 -27.03 2.93 5.77
CA GLU A 55 -27.72 2.46 4.56
C GLU A 55 -27.75 0.91 4.43
N THR A 56 -27.09 0.19 5.34
CA THR A 56 -26.95 -1.29 5.33
C THR A 56 -27.53 -1.96 6.58
N THR A 57 -27.64 -3.29 6.58
CA THR A 57 -28.05 -4.06 7.76
C THR A 57 -26.94 -4.12 8.83
N GLU A 58 -27.24 -4.61 10.04
CA GLU A 58 -26.25 -4.64 11.16
C GLU A 58 -25.21 -5.75 11.00
N ASN A 59 -25.52 -6.75 10.20
CA ASN A 59 -24.67 -7.93 10.00
C ASN A 59 -23.72 -7.77 8.81
N GLU A 60 -23.70 -6.58 8.19
CA GLU A 60 -23.01 -6.28 6.95
C GLU A 60 -22.12 -5.05 7.14
N SER A 61 -21.01 -4.99 6.40
CA SER A 61 -20.13 -3.82 6.47
C SER A 61 -20.75 -2.62 5.73
N ALA A 62 -20.49 -1.39 6.21
CA ALA A 62 -20.98 -0.18 5.55
C ALA A 62 -20.50 -0.01 4.09
N ASN A 63 -19.46 -0.74 3.68
CA ASN A 63 -18.90 -0.72 2.33
C ASN A 63 -19.30 -1.95 1.49
N GLU A 64 -20.12 -2.85 2.01
CA GLU A 64 -20.44 -4.13 1.39
C GLU A 64 -21.18 -3.97 0.06
N VAL A 65 -22.10 -3.02 -0.04
CA VAL A 65 -22.83 -2.73 -1.28
C VAL A 65 -21.86 -2.38 -2.43
N GLY A 66 -20.84 -1.57 -2.14
CA GLY A 66 -19.80 -1.24 -3.11
C GLY A 66 -19.01 -2.48 -3.53
N LEU A 67 -18.59 -3.31 -2.57
CA LEU A 67 -17.85 -4.55 -2.83
C LEU A 67 -18.68 -5.56 -3.62
N ALA A 68 -19.97 -5.72 -3.32
CA ALA A 68 -20.90 -6.62 -3.99
C ALA A 68 -21.10 -6.25 -5.47
N LEU A 69 -21.04 -4.96 -5.79
CA LEU A 69 -21.09 -4.45 -7.17
C LEU A 69 -19.69 -4.35 -7.82
N ASN A 70 -18.65 -4.88 -7.19
CA ASN A 70 -17.25 -4.74 -7.61
C ASN A 70 -16.75 -3.27 -7.72
N LEU A 71 -17.43 -2.32 -7.08
CA LEU A 71 -17.01 -0.91 -6.96
C LEU A 71 -15.93 -0.79 -5.88
N ARG A 72 -14.69 -1.12 -6.27
CA ARG A 72 -13.52 -1.11 -5.39
C ARG A 72 -12.66 0.12 -5.62
N ALA A 73 -12.16 0.71 -4.54
CA ALA A 73 -10.99 1.61 -4.57
C ALA A 73 -9.69 0.78 -4.74
N TYR A 74 -9.64 -0.05 -5.78
CA TYR A 74 -8.56 -1.01 -6.02
C TYR A 74 -7.33 -0.32 -6.63
N ASP A 75 -7.56 0.60 -7.56
CA ASP A 75 -6.50 1.26 -8.32
C ASP A 75 -6.34 2.75 -8.02
N PHE A 76 -5.09 3.17 -7.81
CA PHE A 76 -4.73 4.57 -7.98
C PHE A 76 -4.19 4.79 -9.40
N VAL A 77 -5.05 5.29 -10.29
CA VAL A 77 -4.77 5.41 -11.74
C VAL A 77 -3.45 6.13 -12.02
N SER A 78 -3.11 7.18 -11.28
CA SER A 78 -1.86 7.90 -11.53
C SER A 78 -0.61 7.10 -11.15
N GLN A 79 -0.66 6.23 -10.13
CA GLN A 79 0.44 5.31 -9.82
C GLN A 79 0.55 4.23 -10.89
N LYS A 80 -0.57 3.70 -11.39
CA LYS A 80 -0.58 2.74 -12.50
C LYS A 80 0.04 3.33 -13.77
N ILE A 81 -0.34 4.56 -14.13
CA ILE A 81 0.24 5.28 -15.28
C ILE A 81 1.74 5.52 -15.08
N ARG A 82 2.18 5.87 -13.87
CA ARG A 82 3.60 6.10 -13.59
C ARG A 82 4.41 4.82 -13.68
N THR A 83 3.96 3.74 -13.05
CA THR A 83 4.60 2.41 -13.08
C THR A 83 4.65 1.85 -14.50
N ALA A 84 3.64 2.12 -15.34
CA ALA A 84 3.64 1.69 -16.75
C ALA A 84 4.64 2.45 -17.63
N LYS A 85 5.09 3.65 -17.20
CA LYS A 85 6.03 4.49 -17.96
C LYS A 85 7.46 4.39 -17.43
N ASP A 86 7.61 4.06 -16.15
CA ASP A 86 8.89 4.03 -15.44
C ASP A 86 9.02 2.68 -14.71
N SER A 87 9.89 1.82 -15.22
CA SER A 87 10.13 0.48 -14.67
C SER A 87 10.86 0.49 -13.33
N GLU A 88 11.47 1.62 -12.93
CA GLU A 88 12.13 1.76 -11.63
C GLU A 88 11.18 2.31 -10.55
N PHE A 89 10.00 2.78 -10.94
CA PHE A 89 9.03 3.33 -10.01
C PHE A 89 8.34 2.21 -9.21
N GLU A 90 8.68 2.14 -7.93
CA GLU A 90 8.05 1.21 -6.98
C GLU A 90 7.52 1.94 -5.73
N THR A 91 6.34 1.52 -5.29
CA THR A 91 5.77 1.92 -4.00
C THR A 91 5.27 0.68 -3.26
N PHE A 92 4.91 0.84 -1.98
CA PHE A 92 4.21 -0.23 -1.26
C PHE A 92 2.87 -0.60 -1.92
N TYR A 93 2.21 0.37 -2.55
CA TYR A 93 0.97 0.14 -3.28
C TYR A 93 1.19 -0.78 -4.49
N THR A 94 2.18 -0.51 -5.34
CA THR A 94 2.46 -1.37 -6.51
C THR A 94 2.90 -2.78 -6.10
N LYS A 95 3.64 -2.91 -4.99
CA LYS A 95 4.01 -4.21 -4.42
C LYS A 95 2.81 -5.01 -3.90
N ASN A 96 1.84 -4.35 -3.27
CA ASN A 96 0.62 -5.01 -2.83
C ASN A 96 -0.25 -5.49 -4.00
N ILE A 97 -0.24 -4.81 -5.15
CA ILE A 97 -0.92 -5.29 -6.36
C ILE A 97 -0.33 -6.62 -6.82
N LEU A 98 1.01 -6.74 -6.91
CA LEU A 98 1.67 -8.00 -7.27
C LEU A 98 1.37 -9.13 -6.27
N LEU A 99 1.33 -8.81 -4.98
CA LEU A 99 0.92 -9.77 -3.96
C LEU A 99 -0.53 -10.25 -4.18
N ASN A 100 -1.45 -9.33 -4.46
CA ASN A 100 -2.85 -9.65 -4.70
C ASN A 100 -3.03 -10.51 -5.96
N GLU A 101 -2.33 -10.18 -7.06
CA GLU A 101 -2.31 -11.00 -8.27
C GLU A 101 -1.82 -12.43 -7.99
N GLY A 102 -0.78 -12.56 -7.15
CA GLY A 102 -0.32 -13.84 -6.64
C GLY A 102 -1.42 -14.61 -5.89
N ILE A 103 -2.00 -13.99 -4.86
CA ILE A 103 -3.05 -14.62 -4.05
C ILE A 103 -4.23 -15.07 -4.92
N CYS A 104 -4.72 -14.20 -5.80
CA CYS A 104 -5.82 -14.51 -6.70
C CYS A 104 -5.49 -15.71 -7.60
N ALA A 105 -4.34 -15.71 -8.28
CA ALA A 105 -3.98 -16.79 -9.20
C ALA A 105 -3.76 -18.13 -8.47
N TRP A 106 -3.17 -18.11 -7.28
CA TRP A 106 -2.82 -19.32 -6.53
C TRP A 106 -4.01 -19.97 -5.83
N ILE A 107 -5.02 -19.18 -5.43
CA ILE A 107 -6.16 -19.67 -4.65
C ILE A 107 -7.39 -19.94 -5.54
N ALA A 108 -7.56 -19.23 -6.66
CA ALA A 108 -8.78 -19.27 -7.47
C ALA A 108 -9.23 -20.68 -7.88
N ALA A 109 -8.31 -21.57 -8.28
CA ALA A 109 -8.68 -22.92 -8.69
C ALA A 109 -9.26 -23.78 -7.55
N GLN A 110 -8.86 -23.53 -6.31
CA GLN A 110 -9.37 -24.24 -5.13
C GLN A 110 -10.63 -23.59 -4.56
N ASP A 111 -10.66 -22.25 -4.53
CA ASP A 111 -11.73 -21.47 -3.91
C ASP A 111 -12.96 -21.31 -4.83
N GLN A 112 -12.75 -21.39 -6.15
CA GLN A 112 -13.79 -21.32 -7.17
C GLN A 112 -13.86 -22.63 -7.99
N PRO A 113 -14.15 -23.79 -7.37
CA PRO A 113 -14.12 -25.08 -8.05
C PRO A 113 -15.17 -25.18 -9.18
N HIS A 114 -16.23 -24.39 -9.11
CA HIS A 114 -17.29 -24.31 -10.12
C HIS A 114 -16.83 -23.65 -11.43
N GLU A 115 -15.75 -22.85 -11.41
CA GLU A 115 -15.19 -22.24 -12.62
C GLU A 115 -14.28 -23.21 -13.39
N ASN A 116 -13.95 -24.38 -12.81
CA ASN A 116 -13.09 -25.40 -13.42
C ASN A 116 -11.76 -24.83 -13.97
N LEU A 117 -11.16 -23.92 -13.21
CA LEU A 117 -9.92 -23.23 -13.59
C LEU A 117 -8.74 -24.20 -13.56
N ILE A 118 -7.99 -24.26 -14.67
CA ILE A 118 -6.77 -25.04 -14.79
C ILE A 118 -5.66 -24.09 -15.21
N PHE A 119 -4.80 -23.71 -14.26
CA PHE A 119 -3.64 -22.86 -14.54
C PHE A 119 -2.38 -23.71 -14.71
N PRO A 120 -1.78 -23.73 -15.91
CA PRO A 120 -0.48 -24.37 -16.10
C PRO A 120 0.62 -23.64 -15.30
N LYS A 121 1.69 -24.35 -14.90
CA LYS A 121 2.69 -23.82 -13.94
C LYS A 121 3.42 -22.57 -14.46
N GLU A 122 3.44 -22.38 -15.77
CA GLU A 122 4.12 -21.31 -16.49
C GLU A 122 3.38 -19.97 -16.38
N VAL A 123 2.06 -19.99 -16.16
CA VAL A 123 1.26 -18.76 -16.04
C VAL A 123 1.09 -18.30 -14.60
N LEU A 124 1.44 -19.14 -13.61
CA LEU A 124 1.33 -18.79 -12.20
C LEU A 124 2.42 -17.76 -11.83
N PRO A 125 2.04 -16.56 -11.36
CA PRO A 125 2.99 -15.52 -10.99
C PRO A 125 3.82 -15.98 -9.79
N ARG A 126 5.15 -15.86 -9.92
CA ARG A 126 6.13 -16.17 -8.87
C ARG A 126 7.33 -15.24 -8.96
N GLY A 127 7.89 -14.88 -7.80
CA GLY A 127 9.20 -14.22 -7.72
C GLY A 127 10.36 -15.20 -7.96
N ASN A 128 11.52 -14.67 -8.39
CA ASN A 128 12.69 -15.45 -8.79
C ASN A 128 13.15 -16.50 -7.75
N ALA A 129 13.13 -16.19 -6.46
CA ALA A 129 13.64 -17.09 -5.41
C ALA A 129 12.72 -18.31 -5.15
N LEU A 130 11.42 -18.19 -5.45
CA LEU A 130 10.44 -19.28 -5.26
C LEU A 130 10.39 -20.22 -6.46
N TYR A 131 10.96 -19.82 -7.60
CA TYR A 131 11.03 -20.65 -8.80
C TYR A 131 11.91 -21.90 -8.58
N TRP A 132 13.05 -21.73 -7.89
CA TRP A 132 14.04 -22.80 -7.70
C TRP A 132 13.65 -23.86 -6.67
N ASN A 133 12.80 -23.52 -5.68
CA ASN A 133 12.44 -24.45 -4.60
C ASN A 133 11.38 -25.49 -4.99
N LEU A 134 10.57 -25.24 -6.03
CA LEU A 134 9.53 -26.18 -6.48
C LEU A 134 9.96 -27.13 -7.61
N GLY A 135 11.15 -26.93 -8.19
CA GLY A 135 11.73 -27.85 -9.19
C GLY A 135 12.59 -28.97 -8.58
N ALA A 136 12.79 -28.96 -7.26
CA ALA A 136 13.67 -29.87 -6.54
C ALA A 136 12.93 -30.93 -5.69
N MET A 137 11.61 -31.06 -5.85
CA MET A 137 10.78 -32.12 -5.26
C MET A 137 10.09 -32.94 -6.35
#